data_AF-A0AAP2HAL3-F1
#
_entry.id   AF-A0AAP2HAL3-F1
#
_cell.length_a   1.000
_cell.length_b   1.000
_cell.length_c   1.000
_cell.angle_alpha   90.00
_cell.angle_beta   90.00
_cell.angle_gamma   90.00
#
_symmetry.space_group_name_H-M   'P 1'
#
loop_
_entity.id
_entity.type
_entity.pdbx_description
1 polymer ?
#
loop_
_entity_poly.entity_id
_entity_poly.type
_entity_poly.pdbx_seq_one_letter_code
_entity_poly.pdbx_strand_id
1 'polypeptide(L)'
;MSCRTKGKSDAGGRRTSGAIAGYRALYGKGKATGNGWQSPTLPRNWRDRLPDPDDYYREQVPKLSKPNAAGWAQGACPFHEDRNASLSAHVSNPRGCWRCFAGCGGGDLVSFHMRLTDKSFKEAIVDLAAGRA
;
A
#
# COMPACT_ATOMS: atom_id res chain seq x y z
N MET A 1 30.50 31.66 4.77
CA MET A 1 29.05 31.65 5.04
C MET A 1 28.64 30.21 5.35
N SER A 2 28.74 29.82 6.61
CA SER A 2 28.45 28.46 7.08
C SER A 2 27.04 28.41 7.64
N CYS A 3 26.11 27.73 6.95
CA CYS A 3 24.82 27.37 7.53
C CYS A 3 24.93 25.98 8.16
N ARG A 4 25.30 25.99 9.45
CA ARG A 4 25.30 24.82 10.32
C ARG A 4 23.88 24.71 10.91
N THR A 5 23.03 23.82 10.40
CA THR A 5 21.78 23.46 11.07
C THR A 5 21.99 22.17 11.86
N LYS A 6 21.84 22.30 13.19
CA LYS A 6 21.84 21.22 14.16
C LYS A 6 20.39 21.03 14.58
N GLY A 7 19.83 19.84 14.37
CA GLY A 7 18.53 19.41 14.89
C GLY A 7 18.50 17.88 14.89
N LYS A 8 19.09 17.26 15.90
CA LYS A 8 18.40 16.60 17.03
C LYS A 8 17.50 15.44 16.59
N SER A 9 18.01 14.25 16.90
CA SER A 9 17.30 12.99 17.01
C SER A 9 16.05 13.14 17.88
N ASP A 10 14.92 12.61 17.43
CA ASP A 10 13.85 12.17 18.33
C ASP A 10 13.29 10.84 17.82
N ALA A 11 13.59 9.80 18.58
CA ALA A 11 12.98 8.49 18.50
C ALA A 11 11.54 8.55 19.05
N GLY A 12 10.64 7.76 18.47
CA GLY A 12 9.38 7.38 19.13
C GLY A 12 8.15 8.23 18.77
N GLY A 13 7.77 8.26 17.49
CA GLY A 13 6.45 8.75 17.09
C GLY A 13 5.32 7.90 17.70
N ARG A 14 4.45 8.53 18.50
CA ARG A 14 3.20 7.95 19.01
C ARG A 14 2.36 7.44 17.84
N ARG A 15 2.35 6.12 17.64
CA ARG A 15 1.45 5.45 16.69
C ARG A 15 0.01 5.65 17.18
N THR A 16 -0.86 6.18 16.32
CA THR A 16 -2.30 6.27 16.59
C THR A 16 -2.83 4.90 17.02
N SER A 17 -3.72 4.86 18.02
CA SER A 17 -4.17 3.62 18.66
C SER A 17 -4.73 2.59 17.65
N GLY A 18 -5.33 3.06 16.55
CA GLY A 18 -5.82 2.21 15.45
C GLY A 18 -4.72 1.61 14.57
N ALA A 19 -3.58 2.29 14.39
CA ALA A 19 -2.43 1.74 13.68
C ALA A 19 -1.78 0.62 14.51
N ILE A 20 -1.71 0.77 15.84
CA ILE A 20 -1.17 -0.26 16.75
C ILE A 20 -2.01 -1.54 16.71
N ALA A 21 -3.35 -1.42 16.67
CA ALA A 21 -4.27 -2.56 16.59
C ALA A 21 -4.07 -3.36 15.29
N GLY A 22 -4.07 -2.68 14.14
CA GLY A 22 -3.81 -3.32 12.84
C GLY A 22 -2.42 -3.95 12.77
N TYR A 23 -1.41 -3.28 13.33
CA TYR A 23 -0.05 -3.82 13.38
C TYR A 23 0.02 -5.11 14.19
N ARG A 24 -0.60 -5.17 15.38
CA ARG A 24 -0.60 -6.37 16.22
C ARG A 24 -1.43 -7.51 15.63
N ALA A 25 -2.50 -7.22 14.90
CA ALA A 25 -3.31 -8.23 14.22
C ALA A 25 -2.56 -8.90 13.06
N LEU A 26 -1.76 -8.12 12.31
CA LEU A 26 -0.94 -8.63 11.23
C LEU A 26 0.36 -9.23 11.74
N TYR A 27 1.18 -8.43 12.39
CA TYR A 27 2.54 -8.82 12.76
C TYR A 27 2.57 -9.65 14.06
N GLY A 28 1.57 -9.55 14.94
CA GLY A 28 1.64 -10.15 16.27
C GLY A 28 2.43 -9.28 17.25
N LYS A 29 2.73 -9.79 18.45
CA LYS A 29 3.59 -9.10 19.42
C LYS A 29 5.06 -9.32 19.05
N GLY A 30 5.85 -8.26 18.95
CA GLY A 30 7.30 -8.38 18.86
C GLY A 30 7.86 -8.95 20.17
N LYS A 31 9.04 -9.57 20.09
CA LYS A 31 9.64 -10.26 21.23
C LYS A 31 10.98 -9.61 21.56
N ALA A 32 11.20 -9.33 22.84
CA ALA A 32 12.53 -9.05 23.33
C ALA A 32 13.32 -10.37 23.35
N THR A 33 14.44 -10.40 22.63
CA THR A 33 15.39 -11.53 22.63
C THR A 33 16.71 -11.06 23.21
N GLY A 34 17.60 -11.98 23.57
CA GLY A 34 18.92 -11.64 24.15
C GLY A 34 19.80 -10.74 23.28
N ASN A 35 19.45 -10.56 22.00
CA ASN A 35 20.11 -9.69 21.03
C ASN A 35 19.25 -8.49 20.57
N GLY A 36 18.23 -8.09 21.33
CA GLY A 36 17.44 -6.87 21.07
C GLY A 36 15.95 -7.11 20.80
N TRP A 37 15.30 -6.15 20.14
CA TRP A 37 13.86 -6.20 19.82
C TRP A 37 13.65 -6.77 18.42
N GLN A 38 13.10 -7.98 18.33
CA GLN A 38 12.75 -8.56 17.03
C GLN A 38 11.41 -8.01 16.57
N SER A 39 11.45 -7.34 15.41
CA SER A 39 10.23 -6.95 14.71
C SER A 39 9.45 -8.23 14.36
N PRO A 40 8.13 -8.24 14.54
CA PRO A 40 7.38 -9.39 14.13
C PRO A 40 7.40 -9.55 12.60
N THR A 41 7.44 -10.79 12.13
CA THR A 41 7.43 -11.14 10.71
C THR A 41 6.00 -11.09 10.16
N LEU A 42 5.82 -10.76 8.88
CA LEU A 42 4.51 -10.91 8.23
C LEU A 42 4.05 -12.37 8.36
N PRO A 43 2.80 -12.62 8.76
CA PRO A 43 2.25 -13.97 8.85
C PRO A 43 2.12 -14.53 7.43
N ARG A 44 2.30 -15.83 7.23
CA ARG A 44 2.31 -16.42 5.87
C ARG A 44 1.07 -16.10 5.04
N ASN A 45 -0.08 -15.89 5.70
CA ASN A 45 -1.38 -15.58 5.11
C ASN A 45 -1.72 -14.07 5.07
N TRP A 46 -0.73 -13.18 5.11
CA TRP A 46 -1.01 -11.73 5.09
C TRP A 46 -1.71 -11.27 3.82
N ARG A 47 -1.48 -11.97 2.68
CA ARG A 47 -2.11 -11.65 1.39
C ARG A 47 -3.60 -11.93 1.37
N ASP A 48 -4.05 -12.92 2.13
CA ASP A 48 -5.46 -13.32 2.20
C ASP A 48 -6.31 -12.30 2.97
N ARG A 49 -5.66 -11.27 3.53
CA ARG A 49 -6.30 -10.19 4.29
C ARG A 49 -6.38 -8.88 3.51
N LEU A 50 -5.89 -8.86 2.27
CA LEU A 50 -5.98 -7.68 1.41
C LEU A 50 -7.42 -7.50 0.91
N PRO A 51 -7.84 -6.25 0.62
CA PRO A 51 -9.15 -6.00 0.02
C PRO A 51 -9.23 -6.64 -1.38
N ASP A 52 -10.45 -6.85 -1.86
CA ASP A 52 -10.66 -7.30 -3.23
C ASP A 52 -10.10 -6.25 -4.22
N PRO A 53 -9.29 -6.66 -5.21
CA PRO A 53 -8.71 -5.72 -6.14
C PRO A 53 -9.73 -4.94 -6.98
N ASP A 54 -10.89 -5.52 -7.31
CA ASP A 54 -11.93 -4.80 -8.05
C ASP A 54 -12.49 -3.66 -7.20
N ASP A 55 -12.89 -3.96 -5.96
CA ASP A 55 -13.41 -2.96 -5.02
C ASP A 55 -12.38 -1.85 -4.78
N TYR A 56 -11.15 -2.23 -4.48
CA TYR A 56 -10.07 -1.28 -4.20
C TYR A 56 -9.75 -0.37 -5.39
N TYR A 57 -9.61 -0.91 -6.60
CA TYR A 57 -9.31 -0.08 -7.77
C TYR A 57 -10.50 0.79 -8.19
N ARG A 58 -11.74 0.34 -8.00
CA ARG A 58 -12.94 1.17 -8.27
C ARG A 58 -13.00 2.40 -7.38
N GLU A 59 -12.56 2.28 -6.14
CA GLU A 59 -12.52 3.41 -5.21
C GLU A 59 -11.38 4.38 -5.54
N GLN A 60 -10.20 3.85 -5.86
CA GLN A 60 -8.99 4.67 -6.00
C GLN A 60 -8.74 5.22 -7.42
N VAL A 61 -9.35 4.63 -8.46
CA VAL A 61 -9.11 4.99 -9.87
C VAL A 61 -10.34 5.65 -10.47
N PRO A 62 -10.27 6.96 -10.80
CA PRO A 62 -11.35 7.63 -11.49
C PRO A 62 -11.61 7.02 -12.87
N LYS A 63 -12.90 6.87 -13.21
CA LYS A 63 -13.36 6.40 -14.53
C LYS A 63 -12.78 5.01 -14.90
N LEU A 64 -12.66 4.12 -13.93
CA LEU A 64 -12.26 2.74 -14.21
C LEU A 64 -13.29 2.03 -15.10
N SER A 65 -12.84 1.50 -16.22
CA SER A 65 -13.66 0.79 -17.19
C SER A 65 -14.13 -0.55 -16.63
N LYS A 66 -15.08 -1.18 -17.34
CA LYS A 66 -15.37 -2.60 -17.08
C LYS A 66 -14.13 -3.44 -17.41
N PRO A 67 -13.87 -4.52 -16.66
CA PRO A 67 -12.80 -5.44 -16.99
C PRO A 67 -13.06 -6.13 -18.33
N ASN A 68 -12.00 -6.40 -19.07
CA ASN A 68 -12.04 -7.25 -20.25
C ASN A 68 -12.17 -8.73 -19.87
N ALA A 69 -12.25 -9.63 -20.87
CA ALA A 69 -12.35 -11.07 -20.65
C ALA A 69 -11.17 -11.66 -19.85
N ALA A 70 -10.01 -10.99 -19.83
CA ALA A 70 -8.84 -11.37 -19.06
C ALA A 70 -8.79 -10.72 -17.66
N GLY A 71 -9.79 -9.94 -17.27
CA GLY A 71 -9.88 -9.31 -15.95
C GLY A 71 -9.09 -8.02 -15.79
N TRP A 72 -8.67 -7.39 -16.89
CA TRP A 72 -8.00 -6.07 -16.88
C TRP A 72 -8.99 -4.94 -17.13
N ALA A 73 -8.92 -3.91 -16.30
CA ALA A 73 -9.68 -2.67 -16.42
C ALA A 73 -8.72 -1.48 -16.62
N GLN A 74 -9.15 -0.47 -17.38
CA GLN A 74 -8.37 0.72 -17.65
C GLN A 74 -9.02 1.96 -17.06
N GLY A 75 -8.24 2.92 -16.58
CA GLY A 75 -8.77 4.13 -15.95
C GLY A 75 -7.75 5.25 -15.91
N ALA A 76 -8.18 6.42 -15.43
CA ALA A 76 -7.30 7.57 -15.28
C ALA A 76 -6.30 7.32 -14.14
N CYS A 77 -5.00 7.46 -14.42
CA CYS A 77 -3.99 7.26 -13.40
C CYS A 77 -4.08 8.35 -12.31
N PRO A 78 -4.16 7.99 -11.01
CA PRO A 78 -4.20 8.98 -9.94
C PRO A 78 -2.83 9.61 -9.62
N PHE A 79 -1.74 9.10 -10.21
CA PHE A 79 -0.37 9.55 -9.93
C PHE A 79 0.08 10.72 -10.82
N HIS A 80 -0.71 11.11 -11.81
CA HIS A 80 -0.47 12.28 -12.67
C HIS A 80 -1.80 12.79 -13.24
N GLU A 81 -1.79 13.96 -13.89
CA GLU A 81 -2.96 14.41 -14.63
C GLU A 81 -3.13 13.58 -15.91
N ASP A 82 -4.07 12.66 -15.89
CA ASP A 82 -4.31 11.73 -16.99
C ASP A 82 -5.66 12.02 -17.69
N ARG A 83 -5.59 12.24 -19.00
CA ARG A 83 -6.76 12.49 -19.85
C ARG A 83 -7.18 11.28 -20.70
N ASN A 84 -6.29 10.29 -20.85
CA ASN A 84 -6.42 9.19 -21.82
C ASN A 84 -6.51 7.79 -21.18
N ALA A 85 -6.73 7.69 -19.87
CA ALA A 85 -6.84 6.43 -19.15
C ALA A 85 -5.61 5.51 -19.34
N SER A 86 -4.44 6.01 -18.94
CA SER A 86 -3.15 5.35 -19.05
C SER A 86 -2.88 4.26 -18.00
N LEU A 87 -3.73 4.13 -16.97
CA LEU A 87 -3.60 3.10 -15.95
C LEU A 87 -4.34 1.83 -16.38
N SER A 88 -3.68 0.69 -16.32
CA SER A 88 -4.28 -0.64 -16.46
C SER A 88 -4.12 -1.42 -15.16
N ALA A 89 -5.21 -1.95 -14.64
CA ALA A 89 -5.28 -2.71 -13.39
C ALA A 89 -5.98 -4.06 -13.61
N HIS A 90 -5.42 -5.12 -13.06
CA HIS A 90 -5.98 -6.47 -13.12
C HIS A 90 -6.87 -6.69 -11.92
N VAL A 91 -8.17 -6.42 -12.08
CA VAL A 91 -9.17 -6.49 -11.00
C VAL A 91 -9.57 -7.92 -10.64
N SER A 92 -9.55 -8.86 -11.58
CA SER A 92 -9.94 -10.25 -11.30
C SER A 92 -8.84 -11.14 -10.72
N ASN A 93 -7.62 -10.62 -10.54
CA ASN A 93 -6.49 -11.38 -10.02
C ASN A 93 -6.26 -10.97 -8.56
N PRO A 94 -6.18 -11.89 -7.59
CA PRO A 94 -5.96 -11.56 -6.18
C PRO A 94 -4.72 -10.72 -5.89
N ARG A 95 -3.71 -10.74 -6.78
CA ARG A 95 -2.52 -9.88 -6.66
C ARG A 95 -2.79 -8.42 -7.00
N GLY A 96 -3.87 -8.15 -7.75
CA GLY A 96 -4.28 -6.82 -8.18
C GLY A 96 -3.17 -6.09 -8.93
N CYS A 97 -2.54 -6.73 -9.93
CA CYS A 97 -1.42 -6.13 -10.64
C CYS A 97 -1.85 -4.85 -11.38
N TRP A 98 -0.98 -3.83 -11.40
CA TRP A 98 -1.24 -2.60 -12.15
C TRP A 98 -0.01 -2.13 -12.92
N ARG A 99 -0.27 -1.35 -13.97
CA ARG A 99 0.75 -0.68 -14.77
C ARG A 99 0.21 0.64 -15.29
N CYS A 100 0.99 1.70 -15.14
CA CYS A 100 0.77 2.96 -15.83
C CYS A 100 1.62 3.01 -17.10
N PHE A 101 0.98 3.16 -18.26
CA PHE A 101 1.67 3.24 -19.55
C PHE A 101 2.37 4.59 -19.77
N ALA A 102 2.02 5.63 -19.01
CA ALA A 102 2.69 6.93 -19.04
C ALA A 102 4.00 6.97 -18.23
N GLY A 103 4.37 5.87 -17.55
CA GLY A 103 5.67 5.76 -16.87
C GLY A 103 5.66 6.00 -15.36
N CYS A 104 4.48 6.15 -14.72
CA CYS A 104 4.42 6.29 -13.25
C CYS A 104 4.89 5.02 -12.51
N GLY A 105 4.93 3.87 -13.19
CA GLY A 105 5.36 2.60 -12.62
C GLY A 105 4.33 1.49 -12.80
N GLY A 106 4.52 0.43 -12.03
CA GLY A 106 3.62 -0.71 -11.97
C GLY A 106 4.06 -1.68 -10.87
N GLY A 107 3.18 -2.60 -10.50
CA GLY A 107 3.42 -3.54 -9.40
C GLY A 107 2.17 -4.29 -9.02
N ASP A 108 2.07 -4.67 -7.74
CA ASP A 108 0.88 -5.27 -7.14
C ASP A 108 0.01 -4.22 -6.41
N LEU A 109 -1.12 -4.67 -5.87
CA LEU A 109 -2.05 -3.85 -5.11
C LEU A 109 -1.38 -3.12 -3.94
N VAL A 110 -0.44 -3.78 -3.25
CA VAL A 110 0.35 -3.16 -2.18
C VAL A 110 1.25 -2.05 -2.72
N SER A 111 1.97 -2.30 -3.82
CA SER A 111 2.82 -1.29 -4.46
C SER A 111 2.02 -0.08 -4.94
N PHE A 112 0.77 -0.30 -5.39
CA PHE A 112 -0.14 0.81 -5.73
C PHE A 112 -0.46 1.65 -4.49
N HIS A 113 -0.89 1.00 -3.41
CA HIS A 113 -1.26 1.68 -2.17
C HIS A 113 -0.09 2.41 -1.53
N MET A 114 1.11 1.80 -1.54
CA MET A 114 2.34 2.46 -1.12
C MET A 114 2.58 3.76 -1.88
N ARG A 115 2.39 3.74 -3.20
CA ARG A 115 2.62 4.92 -4.04
C ARG A 115 1.54 5.99 -3.83
N LEU A 116 0.31 5.58 -3.57
CA LEU A 116 -0.80 6.48 -3.32
C LEU A 116 -0.69 7.20 -1.96
N THR A 117 -0.22 6.48 -0.94
CA THR A 117 -0.18 6.97 0.45
C THR A 117 1.20 7.38 0.94
N ASP A 118 2.24 7.19 0.12
CA ASP A 118 3.66 7.38 0.46
C ASP A 118 4.10 6.60 1.72
N LYS A 119 3.48 5.43 1.94
CA LYS A 119 3.73 4.56 3.10
C LYS A 119 4.75 3.48 2.79
N SER A 120 5.46 3.02 3.82
CA SER A 120 6.31 1.84 3.69
C SER A 120 5.49 0.57 3.43
N PHE A 121 6.12 -0.47 2.86
CA PHE A 121 5.46 -1.76 2.57
C PHE A 121 4.68 -2.32 3.77
N LYS A 122 5.25 -2.22 4.97
CA LYS A 122 4.62 -2.74 6.18
C LYS A 122 3.37 -1.94 6.58
N GLU A 123 3.45 -0.63 6.45
CA GLU A 123 2.35 0.28 6.78
C GLU A 123 1.22 0.16 5.77
N ALA A 124 1.55 0.02 4.48
CA ALA A 124 0.58 -0.21 3.42
C ALA A 124 -0.23 -1.51 3.65
N ILE A 125 0.43 -2.62 4.00
CA ILE A 125 -0.27 -3.87 4.33
C ILE A 125 -1.19 -3.69 5.54
N VAL A 126 -0.75 -2.93 6.54
CA VAL A 126 -1.54 -2.66 7.75
C VAL A 126 -2.75 -1.78 7.46
N ASP A 127 -2.67 -0.90 6.48
CA ASP A 127 -3.80 -0.09 6.07
C ASP A 127 -4.81 -0.91 5.26
N LEU A 128 -4.31 -1.64 4.27
CA LEU A 128 -5.09 -2.50 3.40
C LEU A 128 -5.84 -3.57 4.21
N ALA A 129 -5.15 -4.25 5.14
CA ALA A 129 -5.79 -5.30 5.94
C ALA A 129 -6.67 -4.77 7.09
N ALA A 130 -6.54 -3.49 7.44
CA ALA A 130 -7.41 -2.87 8.45
C ALA A 130 -8.69 -2.27 7.84
N GLY A 131 -8.88 -2.37 6.52
CA GLY A 131 -10.02 -1.76 5.82
C GLY A 131 -9.98 -0.23 5.87
N ARG A 132 -8.78 0.36 5.92
CA ARG A 132 -8.57 1.82 5.85
C ARG A 132 -8.16 2.26 4.43
N ALA A 133 -8.61 1.49 3.45
CA ALA A 133 -8.21 1.53 2.06
C ALA A 133 -9.40 1.91 1.19
#